data_AF-A0AA41RRY8-F1
#
_entry.id   AF-A0AA41RRY8-F1
#
_cell.length_a   1.000
_cell.length_b   1.000
_cell.length_c   1.000
_cell.angle_alpha   90.00
_cell.angle_beta   90.00
_cell.angle_gamma   90.00
#
_symmetry.space_group_name_H-M   'P 1'
#
loop_
_entity.id
_entity.type
_entity.pdbx_description
1 polymer ?
#
loop_
_entity_poly.entity_id
_entity_poly.type
_entity_poly.pdbx_seq_one_letter_code
_entity_poly.pdbx_strand_id
1 'polypeptide(L)' 'NVGIPEFLNGIGKGVETHVAKIETEIGDFHKLLVTRTLKLEKLGFPVKHRKQLERTHSWR' A
#
# COMPACT_ATOMS: atom_id res chain seq x y z
N ASN A 1 -6.43 -0.36 -16.30
CA ASN A 1 -5.68 -1.27 -15.42
C ASN A 1 -4.68 -0.41 -14.67
N VAL A 2 -5.01 0.05 -13.45
CA VAL A 2 -4.13 0.93 -12.68
C VAL A 2 -3.11 0.06 -11.96
N GLY A 3 -1.82 0.29 -12.24
CA GLY A 3 -0.74 -0.44 -11.58
C GLY A 3 -0.48 0.07 -10.15
N ILE A 4 0.09 -0.77 -9.30
CA ILE A 4 0.58 -0.37 -7.97
C ILE A 4 1.49 0.86 -8.01
N PRO A 5 2.49 0.98 -8.90
CA PRO A 5 3.33 2.19 -8.94
C PRO A 5 2.55 3.46 -9.26
N GLU A 6 1.63 3.41 -10.22
CA GLU A 6 0.81 4.57 -10.60
C GLU A 6 -0.13 4.98 -9.46
N PHE A 7 -0.72 4.00 -8.79
CA PHE A 7 -1.57 4.19 -7.63
C PHE A 7 -0.84 4.84 -6.44
N LEU A 8 0.30 4.28 -6.06
CA LEU A 8 1.07 4.76 -4.93
C LEU A 8 1.63 6.16 -5.21
N ASN A 9 2.00 6.46 -6.45
CA ASN A 9 2.41 7.80 -6.86
C ASN A 9 1.25 8.81 -6.73
N GLY A 10 0.01 8.41 -7.07
CA GLY A 10 -1.18 9.23 -6.86
C GLY A 10 -1.53 9.49 -5.38
N ILE A 11 -1.13 8.60 -4.48
CA ILE A 11 -1.26 8.79 -3.02
C ILE A 11 -0.18 9.72 -2.48
N GLY A 12 1.05 9.56 -2.96
CA GLY A 12 2.24 10.28 -2.51
C GLY A 12 2.57 10.08 -1.03
N LYS A 13 3.36 11.00 -0.47
CA LYS A 13 3.81 10.97 0.94
C LYS A 13 4.78 9.83 1.28
N GLY A 14 5.54 9.35 0.29
CA GLY A 14 6.61 8.39 0.49
C GLY A 14 6.18 6.93 0.45
N VAL A 15 4.89 6.62 0.25
CA VAL A 15 4.44 5.23 0.07
C VAL A 15 4.90 4.64 -1.27
N GLU A 16 5.09 5.49 -2.27
CA GLU A 16 5.66 5.18 -3.58
C GLU A 16 7.10 4.62 -3.51
N THR A 17 7.82 4.87 -2.42
CA THR A 17 9.17 4.29 -2.21
C THR A 17 9.13 2.80 -1.86
N HIS A 18 7.97 2.27 -1.50
CA HIS A 18 7.80 0.88 -1.07
C HIS A 18 7.15 -0.01 -2.14
N VAL A 19 7.06 0.45 -3.40
CA VAL A 19 6.44 -0.29 -4.52
C VAL A 19 6.97 -1.72 -4.60
N ALA A 20 8.28 -1.92 -4.68
CA ALA A 20 8.88 -3.25 -4.80
C ALA A 20 8.52 -4.19 -3.64
N LYS A 21 8.44 -3.66 -2.41
CA LYS A 21 8.07 -4.43 -1.21
C LYS A 21 6.59 -4.80 -1.22
N ILE A 22 5.74 -3.89 -1.67
CA ILE A 22 4.29 -4.13 -1.80
C ILE A 22 4.03 -5.18 -2.87
N GLU A 23 4.66 -5.06 -4.04
CA GLU A 23 4.51 -6.04 -5.12
C GLU A 23 5.00 -7.43 -4.72
N THR A 24 6.07 -7.52 -3.93
CA THR A 24 6.61 -8.81 -3.46
C THR A 24 5.75 -9.42 -2.34
N GLU A 25 5.37 -8.64 -1.32
CA GLU A 25 4.77 -9.17 -0.08
C GLU A 25 3.24 -9.14 -0.07
N ILE A 26 2.65 -8.16 -0.75
CA ILE A 26 1.20 -7.99 -0.89
C ILE A 26 0.73 -8.59 -2.21
N GLY A 27 1.52 -8.44 -3.28
CA GLY A 27 1.20 -8.93 -4.61
C GLY A 27 0.56 -7.84 -5.45
N ASP A 28 -0.66 -8.09 -5.89
CA ASP A 28 -1.40 -7.25 -6.83
C ASP A 28 -2.25 -6.15 -6.17
N PHE A 29 -2.71 -5.20 -7.01
CA PHE A 29 -3.45 -4.01 -6.59
C PHE A 29 -4.69 -4.34 -5.74
N HIS A 30 -5.45 -5.38 -6.11
CA HIS A 30 -6.63 -5.79 -5.35
C HIS A 30 -6.26 -6.26 -3.93
N LYS A 31 -5.16 -7.02 -3.79
CA LYS A 31 -4.65 -7.43 -2.48
C LYS A 31 -4.24 -6.22 -1.64
N LEU A 32 -3.68 -5.17 -2.24
CA LEU A 32 -3.35 -3.93 -1.53
C LEU A 32 -4.59 -3.27 -0.92
N LEU A 33 -5.70 -3.17 -1.66
CA LEU A 33 -6.95 -2.56 -1.18
C LEU A 33 -7.65 -3.34 -0.07
N VAL A 34 -7.39 -4.65 0.04
CA VAL A 34 -7.98 -5.48 1.10
C VAL A 34 -7.01 -5.72 2.27
N THR A 35 -5.72 -5.43 2.12
CA THR A 35 -4.67 -5.71 3.12
C THR A 35 -4.86 -4.88 4.38
N ARG A 36 -5.14 -5.55 5.50
CA ARG A 36 -5.36 -4.90 6.79
C ARG A 36 -4.06 -4.32 7.40
N THR A 37 -4.21 -3.32 8.26
CA THR A 37 -3.13 -2.59 8.96
C THR A 37 -2.18 -3.50 9.74
N LEU A 38 -2.69 -4.60 10.32
CA LEU A 38 -1.89 -5.64 10.99
C LEU A 38 -0.85 -6.30 10.07
N LYS A 39 -1.18 -6.56 8.79
CA LYS A 39 -0.22 -7.12 7.85
C LYS A 39 0.84 -6.08 7.47
N LEU A 40 0.44 -4.82 7.26
CA LEU A 40 1.37 -3.72 7.02
C LEU A 40 2.33 -3.49 8.20
N GLU A 41 1.87 -3.69 9.44
CA GLU A 41 2.71 -3.63 10.62
C GLU A 41 3.77 -4.73 10.65
N LYS A 42 3.39 -5.97 10.38
CA LYS A 42 4.33 -7.10 10.30
C LYS A 42 5.38 -6.91 9.21
N LEU A 43 5.03 -6.22 8.14
CA LEU A 43 5.95 -5.84 7.07
C LEU A 43 6.89 -4.68 7.44
N GLY A 44 6.79 -4.12 8.65
CA GLY A 44 7.68 -3.06 9.12
C GLY A 44 7.42 -1.70 8.48
N PHE A 45 6.21 -1.46 7.96
CA PHE A 45 5.86 -0.13 7.46
C PHE A 45 5.75 0.86 8.63
N PRO A 46 6.30 2.08 8.48
CA PRO A 46 6.15 3.11 9.49
C PRO A 46 4.67 3.51 9.62
N VAL A 47 4.25 3.87 10.84
CA VAL A 47 2.85 4.17 11.19
C VAL A 47 2.22 5.19 10.23
N LYS A 48 2.98 6.21 9.80
CA LYS A 48 2.52 7.22 8.83
C LYS A 48 2.13 6.60 7.49
N HIS A 49 2.95 5.69 6.96
CA HIS A 49 2.68 5.01 5.68
C HIS A 49 1.53 4.01 5.83
N ARG A 50 1.44 3.30 6.96
CA ARG A 50 0.32 2.39 7.24
C ARG A 50 -1.02 3.12 7.25
N LYS A 51 -1.08 4.29 7.90
CA LYS A 51 -2.30 5.11 7.94
C LYS A 51 -2.68 5.64 6.56
N GLN A 52 -1.70 5.93 5.71
CA GLN A 52 -1.93 6.36 4.34
C GLN A 52 -2.51 5.23 3.48
N LEU A 53 -1.96 4.01 3.59
CA LEU A 53 -2.49 2.80 2.93
C LEU A 53 -3.86 2.39 3.47
N GLU A 54 -4.12 2.53 4.78
CA GLU A 54 -5.44 2.22 5.34
C GLU A 54 -6.56 3.09 4.75
N ARG A 55 -6.26 4.35 4.40
CA ARG A 55 -7.23 5.25 3.74
C ARG A 55 -7.64 4.74 2.35
N THR A 56 -6.78 3.98 1.68
CA THR A 56 -7.07 3.46 0.35
C THR A 56 -8.11 2.35 0.37
N HIS A 57 -8.42 1.79 1.54
CA HIS A 57 -9.51 0.81 1.68
C HIS A 57 -10.89 1.40 1.33
N SER A 58 -11.04 2.73 1.38
CA SER A 58 -12.25 3.40 0.93
C SER A 58 -12.43 3.35 -0.59
N TRP A 59 -11.39 2.98 -1.33
CA TRP A 59 -11.43 2.85 -2.79
C TRP A 59 -11.62 1.38 -3.22
N ARG A 60 -11.99 0.51 -2.26
CA ARG A 60 -12.47 -0.85 -2.47
C ARG A 60 -13.83 -0.84 -3.16
#